data_AF-A0A7K4F2G3-F1
#
_entry.id   AF-A0A7K4F2G3-F1
#
_cell.length_a   1.000
_cell.length_b   1.000
_cell.length_c   1.000
_cell.angle_alpha   90.00
_cell.angle_beta   90.00
_cell.angle_gamma   90.00
#
_symmetry.space_group_name_H-M   'P 1'
#
loop_
_entity.id
_entity.type
_entity.pdbx_description
1 polymer ?
#
loop_
_entity_poly.entity_id
_entity_poly.type
_entity_poly.pdbx_seq_one_letter_code
_entity_poly.pdbx_strand_id
1 'polypeptide(L)'
;MDMEVVKINKKKKPSKKFSAIEPTESILNNNILRTITYSLIASISVLSMSFYFSEYSNSTTIRDVGLIFGIMVGIIPLTIHQLKEVQR
;
A
#
# COMPACT_ATOMS: atom_id res chain seq x y z
N MET A 1 -56.41 -1.88 -43.17
CA MET A 1 -55.75 -2.65 -42.10
C MET A 1 -54.28 -2.36 -42.23
N ASP A 2 -53.85 -1.29 -41.58
CA ASP A 2 -52.53 -0.71 -41.75
C ASP A 2 -51.52 -1.50 -40.93
N MET A 3 -50.46 -1.96 -41.60
CA MET A 3 -49.44 -2.81 -41.01
C MET A 3 -48.40 -1.89 -40.34
N GLU A 4 -48.46 -1.79 -39.01
CA GLU A 4 -47.45 -1.07 -38.24
C GLU A 4 -46.08 -1.74 -38.36
N VAL A 5 -45.13 -0.98 -38.92
CA VAL A 5 -43.73 -1.38 -39.06
C VAL A 5 -43.06 -1.33 -37.68
N VAL A 6 -42.91 -2.49 -37.05
CA VAL A 6 -42.18 -2.65 -35.78
C VAL A 6 -40.70 -2.34 -36.00
N LYS A 7 -40.25 -1.15 -35.59
CA LYS A 7 -38.82 -0.78 -35.54
C LYS A 7 -38.13 -1.51 -34.38
N ILE A 8 -37.35 -2.54 -34.71
CA ILE A 8 -36.50 -3.25 -33.75
C ILE A 8 -35.31 -2.36 -33.39
N ASN A 9 -35.37 -1.76 -32.19
CA ASN A 9 -34.36 -0.90 -31.63
C ASN A 9 -33.16 -1.74 -31.11
N LYS A 10 -32.17 -2.00 -31.99
CA LYS A 10 -30.94 -2.71 -31.61
C LYS A 10 -30.10 -1.83 -30.66
N LYS A 11 -30.26 -2.03 -29.35
CA LYS A 11 -29.39 -1.46 -28.31
C LYS A 11 -27.93 -1.84 -28.61
N LYS A 12 -27.12 -0.86 -29.02
CA LYS A 12 -25.66 -1.01 -29.19
C LYS A 12 -25.06 -1.36 -27.82
N LYS A 13 -24.46 -2.56 -27.71
CA LYS A 13 -23.61 -2.94 -26.57
C LYS A 13 -22.42 -1.98 -26.52
N PRO A 14 -22.02 -1.45 -25.35
CA PRO A 14 -20.81 -0.66 -25.25
C PRO A 14 -19.62 -1.57 -25.55
N SER A 15 -18.90 -1.21 -26.61
CA SER A 15 -17.57 -1.74 -26.93
C SER A 15 -16.70 -1.62 -25.67
N LYS A 16 -16.24 -2.78 -25.15
CA LYS A 16 -15.19 -2.82 -24.14
C LYS A 16 -13.96 -2.18 -24.75
N LYS A 17 -13.71 -0.91 -24.44
CA LYS A 17 -12.43 -0.27 -24.69
C LYS A 17 -11.39 -1.11 -23.96
N PHE A 18 -10.54 -1.80 -24.73
CA PHE A 18 -9.25 -2.25 -24.26
C PHE A 18 -8.55 -1.01 -23.71
N SER A 19 -8.55 -0.86 -22.38
CA SER A 19 -7.71 0.10 -21.72
C SER A 19 -6.28 -0.38 -21.96
N ALA A 20 -5.58 0.31 -22.86
CA ALA A 20 -4.14 0.29 -22.86
C ALA A 20 -3.67 0.46 -21.42
N ILE A 21 -2.75 -0.40 -20.99
CA ILE A 21 -2.10 -0.30 -19.69
C ILE A 21 -1.16 0.90 -19.81
N GLU A 22 -1.71 2.11 -19.77
CA GLU A 22 -0.92 3.29 -19.47
C GLU A 22 -0.66 3.24 -17.96
N PRO A 23 0.59 3.43 -17.49
CA PRO A 23 0.87 3.55 -16.08
C PRO A 23 0.37 4.92 -15.63
N THR A 24 -0.95 5.04 -15.46
CA THR A 24 -1.58 6.21 -14.89
C THR A 24 -1.59 5.99 -13.39
N GLU A 25 -0.52 6.38 -12.72
CA GLU A 25 -0.49 7.20 -11.51
C GLU A 25 0.96 7.30 -11.07
N SER A 26 1.42 8.53 -10.81
CA SER A 26 2.72 8.77 -10.19
C SER A 26 2.82 7.91 -8.92
N ILE A 27 3.86 7.08 -8.82
CA ILE A 27 4.24 6.31 -7.62
C ILE A 27 4.27 7.22 -6.37
N LEU A 28 4.37 8.53 -6.57
CA LEU A 28 4.24 9.58 -5.56
C LEU A 28 2.77 9.89 -5.18
N ASN A 29 1.95 8.87 -4.90
CA ASN A 29 0.63 9.09 -4.29
C ASN A 29 0.81 9.40 -2.79
N ASN A 30 0.02 10.33 -2.23
CA ASN A 30 0.05 10.70 -0.81
C ASN A 30 -0.08 9.49 0.14
N ASN A 31 -0.70 8.40 -0.31
CA ASN A 31 -0.90 7.21 0.49
C ASN A 31 0.41 6.45 0.78
N ILE A 32 1.31 6.29 -0.20
CA ILE A 32 2.59 5.59 0.03
C ILE A 32 3.53 6.41 0.91
N LEU A 33 3.55 7.73 0.68
CA LEU A 33 4.29 8.69 1.50
C LEU A 33 3.83 8.68 2.95
N ARG A 34 2.50 8.59 3.17
CA ARG A 34 1.94 8.43 4.52
C ARG A 34 2.38 7.12 5.15
N THR A 35 2.27 5.99 4.45
CA THR A 35 2.70 4.69 4.97
C THR A 35 4.19 4.69 5.33
N ILE A 36 5.05 5.25 4.48
CA ILE A 36 6.48 5.39 4.74
C ILE A 36 6.70 6.27 5.97
N THR A 37 6.02 7.41 6.07
CA THR A 37 6.18 8.34 7.20
C THR A 37 5.78 7.69 8.53
N TYR A 38 4.63 7.03 8.60
CA TYR A 38 4.19 6.35 9.82
C TYR A 38 5.11 5.19 10.19
N SER A 39 5.55 4.40 9.20
CA SER A 39 6.49 3.31 9.40
C SER A 39 7.83 3.81 9.95
N LEU A 40 8.34 4.92 9.40
CA LEU A 40 9.59 5.53 9.82
C LEU A 40 9.51 6.04 11.27
N ILE A 41 8.45 6.76 11.62
CA ILE A 41 8.23 7.26 12.99
C ILE A 41 8.15 6.09 13.97
N ALA A 42 7.39 5.04 13.63
CA ALA A 42 7.26 3.86 14.48
C ALA A 42 8.61 3.14 14.68
N SER A 43 9.38 2.95 13.60
CA SER A 43 10.70 2.32 13.64
C SER A 43 11.67 3.10 14.53
N ILE A 44 11.76 4.43 14.35
CA ILE A 44 12.59 5.31 15.20
C ILE A 44 12.17 5.23 16.67
N SER A 45 10.85 5.21 16.94
CA SER A 45 10.32 5.13 18.30
C SER A 45 10.73 3.83 18.99
N VAL A 46 10.56 2.68 18.31
CA VAL A 46 10.98 1.37 18.83
C VAL A 46 12.49 1.34 19.08
N LEU A 47 13.30 1.75 18.10
CA LEU A 47 14.75 1.76 18.23
C LEU A 47 15.21 2.63 19.41
N SER A 48 14.66 3.83 19.53
CA SER A 48 14.99 4.76 20.61
C SER A 48 14.64 4.17 21.98
N MET A 49 13.44 3.59 22.10
CA MET A 49 12.99 2.98 23.35
C MET A 49 13.81 1.75 23.71
N SER A 50 14.16 0.92 22.73
CA SER A 50 14.99 -0.26 22.94
C SER A 50 16.43 0.09 23.30
N PHE A 51 17.02 1.13 22.72
CA PHE A 51 18.32 1.63 23.16
C PHE A 51 18.27 2.18 24.58
N TYR A 52 17.26 2.99 24.89
CA TYR A 52 17.06 3.53 26.24
C TYR A 52 16.90 2.43 27.30
N PHE A 53 16.03 1.44 27.04
CA PHE A 53 15.85 0.34 27.98
C PHE A 53 17.06 -0.60 28.04
N SER A 54 17.76 -0.81 26.93
CA SER A 54 19.00 -1.60 26.92
C SER A 54 20.06 -0.98 27.82
N GLU A 55 20.20 0.34 27.80
CA GLU A 55 21.13 1.06 28.66
C GLU A 55 20.68 1.02 30.13
N TYR A 56 19.39 1.26 30.39
CA TYR A 56 18.84 1.22 31.75
C TYR A 56 18.97 -0.16 32.41
N SER A 57 18.74 -1.24 31.65
CA SER A 57 18.77 -2.62 32.16
C SER A 57 20.12 -3.33 31.96
N ASN A 58 21.11 -2.66 31.36
CA ASN A 58 22.39 -3.25 30.93
C ASN A 58 22.21 -4.56 30.12
N SER A 59 21.12 -4.67 29.36
CA SER A 59 20.81 -5.87 28.58
C SER A 59 21.00 -5.60 27.09
N THR A 60 21.94 -6.31 26.48
CA THR A 60 22.15 -6.29 25.03
C THR A 60 21.00 -6.97 24.28
N THR A 61 20.34 -7.95 24.90
CA THR A 61 19.19 -8.64 24.30
C THR A 61 18.04 -7.70 23.96
N ILE A 62 17.76 -6.71 24.82
CA ILE A 62 16.70 -5.71 24.57
C ILE A 62 17.04 -4.84 23.36
N ARG A 63 18.33 -4.51 23.19
CA ARG A 63 18.82 -3.78 22.02
C ARG A 63 18.63 -4.60 20.76
N ASP A 64 19.04 -5.86 20.77
CA ASP A 64 19.02 -6.73 19.60
C ASP A 64 17.58 -7.02 19.15
N VAL A 65 16.68 -7.32 20.09
CA VAL A 65 15.24 -7.49 19.82
C VAL A 65 14.65 -6.20 19.27
N GLY A 66 14.98 -5.06 19.88
CA GLY A 66 14.55 -3.74 19.42
C GLY A 66 15.01 -3.41 18.00
N LEU A 67 16.25 -3.76 17.67
CA LEU A 67 16.85 -3.53 16.37
C LEU A 67 16.14 -4.36 15.28
N ILE A 68 15.95 -5.66 15.54
CA ILE A 68 15.23 -6.56 14.64
C ILE A 68 13.79 -6.08 14.45
N PHE A 69 13.09 -5.78 15.55
CA PHE A 69 11.69 -5.35 15.49
C PHE A 69 11.53 -3.99 14.82
N GLY A 70 12.44 -3.04 15.07
CA GLY A 70 12.47 -1.73 14.41
C GLY A 70 12.65 -1.83 12.90
N ILE A 71 13.53 -2.73 12.42
CA ILE A 71 13.71 -3.00 10.98
C ILE A 71 12.45 -3.65 10.39
N MET A 72 11.87 -4.64 11.06
CA MET A 72 10.64 -5.29 10.61
C MET A 72 9.47 -4.31 10.49
N VAL A 73 9.28 -3.44 11.49
CA VAL A 73 8.26 -2.37 11.45
C VAL A 73 8.50 -1.43 10.27
N GLY A 74 9.75 -1.18 9.89
CA GLY A 74 10.10 -0.42 8.68
C GLY A 74 9.63 -1.08 7.38
N ILE A 75 9.96 -2.36 7.22
CA ILE A 75 9.84 -3.10 5.96
C ILE A 75 8.44 -3.69 5.73
N ILE A 76 7.78 -4.20 6.77
CA ILE A 76 6.47 -4.88 6.63
C ILE A 76 5.40 -3.96 6.01
N PRO A 77 5.18 -2.72 6.49
CA PRO A 77 4.15 -1.85 5.92
C PRO A 77 4.46 -1.48 4.46
N LEU A 78 5.74 -1.29 4.13
CA LEU A 78 6.18 -0.97 2.78
C LEU A 78 5.90 -2.14 1.82
N THR A 79 6.23 -3.35 2.23
CA THR A 79 5.99 -4.56 1.43
C THR A 79 4.50 -4.85 1.28
N ILE A 80 3.69 -4.69 2.34
CA ILE A 80 2.22 -4.82 2.25
C ILE A 80 1.64 -3.79 1.27
N HIS A 81 2.14 -2.55 1.31
CA HIS A 81 1.68 -1.51 0.38
C HIS A 81 1.97 -1.92 -1.08
N GLN A 82 3.19 -2.39 -1.37
CA GLN A 82 3.58 -2.87 -2.70
C GLN A 82 2.73 -4.07 -3.16
N LEU A 83 2.47 -5.04 -2.28
CA LEU A 83 1.63 -6.20 -2.61
C LEU A 83 0.20 -5.80 -2.97
N LYS A 84 -0.39 -4.84 -2.23
CA LYS A 84 -1.72 -4.30 -2.54
C LYS A 84 -1.79 -3.59 -3.88
N GLU A 85 -0.69 -2.97 -4.31
CA GLU A 85 -0.61 -2.29 -5.60
C GLU A 85 -0.56 -3.29 -6.76
N VAL A 86 0.18 -4.39 -6.61
CA VAL A 86 0.31 -5.45 -7.64
C VAL A 86 -0.94 -6.32 -7.75
N GLN A 87 -1.69 -6.51 -6.67
CA GLN A 87 -2.92 -7.32 -6.65
C GLN A 87 -4.18 -6.56 -7.09
N ARG A 88 -4.05 -5.28 -7.47
CA ARG A 88 -5.16 -4.44 -7.92
C ARG A 88 -5.37 -4.53 -9.43
#